data_AF-A0A290PZV0-F1
#
_entry.id   AF-A0A290PZV0-F1
#
_cell.length_a   1.000
_cell.length_b   1.000
_cell.length_c   1.000
_cell.angle_alpha   90.00
_cell.angle_beta   90.00
_cell.angle_gamma   90.00
#
_symmetry.space_group_name_H-M   'P 1'
#
loop_
_entity.id
_entity.type
_entity.pdbx_description
1 polymer ?
#
loop_
_entity_poly.entity_id
_entity_poly.type
_entity_poly.pdbx_seq_one_letter_code
_entity_poly.pdbx_strand_id
1 'polypeptide(L)'
;MSDFLSNFTNDKYKKTVADHQDVASDVETTVSEVDTSSFEQTASETFEATTEVGNELSENEIDSDSESTSTNLTTSTHEEDDLLVKDQSFAKKQKMKRGIIACVSILAVIGISWFYYGQTHIKVPDFIGKSVSTAQTWADEHKVKLDVSRVYNFDEKVNQVIKATDKNRTISKKKTVKLTVSLGADPKEKIKLPDFSKMPVAETRDFIKKNKLENTSVQLEYSETIAKDTYLKQTFANQTVTLETFKREDNLTLYYSKGKEPITQNIDVPDFLSQTKEQIKTWSKDKGVKVTFETEGSETIEADKVISQSVAKGQKVSKADTITIKLSLGKPMIVPDFSQFTFDESSGAAKNLPVISKQVYSDNIPYGGFISQSVAAGTQYFAKDTIPDIIATYSLGRVYIKDLKGQTEGDLQGTFYNDYTSKGANITYRVQYVNSSETKGIVVGQSSLNEFVPLTCTIIVQISNGHEN
;
A
#
# COMPACT_ATOMS: atom_id res chain seq x y z
N MET A 1 6.14 32.31 40.73
CA MET A 1 6.10 30.90 41.17
C MET A 1 6.85 30.11 40.13
N SER A 2 8.12 29.89 40.42
CA SER A 2 9.10 29.10 39.67
C SER A 2 9.57 28.03 40.65
N ASP A 3 10.06 26.88 40.16
CA ASP A 3 10.46 25.68 40.93
C ASP A 3 9.35 24.65 41.17
N PHE A 4 9.04 23.82 40.16
CA PHE A 4 8.57 22.43 40.40
C PHE A 4 8.74 21.44 39.22
N LEU A 5 9.46 21.79 38.14
CA LEU A 5 9.64 20.93 36.96
C LEU A 5 11.10 20.82 36.47
N SER A 6 12.06 20.91 37.39
CA SER A 6 13.49 20.74 37.12
C SER A 6 14.10 19.62 37.99
N ASN A 7 13.66 18.39 37.73
CA ASN A 7 14.36 17.16 38.12
C ASN A 7 13.99 16.04 37.14
N PHE A 8 14.85 15.02 37.03
CA PHE A 8 14.75 13.87 36.11
C PHE A 8 15.12 14.13 34.63
N THR A 9 16.25 14.80 34.41
CA THR A 9 17.06 14.54 33.20
C THR A 9 17.70 13.16 33.30
N ASN A 10 17.52 12.34 32.26
CA ASN A 10 17.87 10.93 32.26
C ASN A 10 19.26 10.69 31.67
N ASP A 11 20.31 10.76 32.50
CA ASP A 11 21.69 10.48 32.05
C ASP A 11 22.56 9.85 33.15
N LYS A 12 22.59 8.50 33.16
CA LYS A 12 23.60 7.57 33.74
C LYS A 12 22.99 6.18 33.90
N TYR A 13 23.33 5.23 33.02
CA TYR A 13 23.56 3.82 33.37
C TYR A 13 24.23 3.10 32.18
N LYS A 14 25.56 2.94 32.24
CA LYS A 14 26.37 2.11 31.32
C LYS A 14 27.49 1.43 32.13
N LYS A 15 27.73 0.14 31.83
CA LYS A 15 28.46 -0.91 32.60
C LYS A 15 27.49 -1.75 33.46
N THR A 16 27.50 -3.09 33.42
CA THR A 16 28.38 -4.10 32.78
C THR A 16 27.44 -5.26 32.35
N VAL A 17 27.68 -6.13 31.36
CA VAL A 17 28.64 -7.24 31.29
C VAL A 17 28.67 -7.77 29.84
N ALA A 18 29.81 -8.30 29.39
CA ALA A 18 29.97 -9.01 28.11
C ALA A 18 30.11 -10.53 28.35
N ASP A 19 30.07 -11.31 27.26
CA ASP A 19 30.20 -12.78 27.18
C ASP A 19 29.05 -13.62 27.78
N HIS A 20 28.28 -14.29 26.90
CA HIS A 20 28.62 -15.67 26.53
C HIS A 20 27.87 -16.15 25.26
N GLN A 21 28.42 -17.19 24.65
CA GLN A 21 28.04 -17.81 23.38
C GLN A 21 26.94 -18.89 23.46
N ASP A 22 26.23 -19.04 22.34
CA ASP A 22 25.77 -20.28 21.68
C ASP A 22 24.81 -21.30 22.34
N VAL A 23 24.16 -22.04 21.42
CA VAL A 23 23.62 -23.42 21.51
C VAL A 23 22.09 -23.63 21.68
N ALA A 24 21.52 -24.01 20.54
CA ALA A 24 20.50 -25.04 20.28
C ALA A 24 19.03 -24.94 20.75
N SER A 25 18.21 -25.40 19.79
CA SER A 25 16.83 -25.84 19.84
C SER A 25 16.59 -27.07 20.72
N ASP A 26 15.35 -27.25 21.19
CA ASP A 26 14.45 -28.34 20.74
C ASP A 26 13.10 -28.36 21.52
N VAL A 27 12.00 -28.69 20.80
CA VAL A 27 10.94 -29.70 21.13
C VAL A 27 10.12 -29.55 22.44
N GLU A 28 8.81 -29.81 22.55
CA GLU A 28 7.65 -30.05 21.65
C GLU A 28 6.39 -30.25 22.55
N THR A 29 5.15 -30.12 22.00
CA THR A 29 3.86 -30.58 22.62
C THR A 29 3.40 -29.91 23.94
N THR A 30 2.14 -29.94 24.42
CA THR A 30 0.87 -30.62 24.04
C THR A 30 -0.35 -29.76 24.43
N VAL A 31 -1.39 -29.75 23.58
CA VAL A 31 -2.84 -30.02 23.86
C VAL A 31 -3.66 -29.20 24.90
N SER A 32 -4.89 -28.90 24.48
CA SER A 32 -6.20 -28.68 25.16
C SER A 32 -6.37 -29.15 26.63
N GLU A 33 -7.33 -28.70 27.45
CA GLU A 33 -8.75 -28.35 27.20
C GLU A 33 -9.34 -27.27 28.15
N VAL A 34 -10.43 -26.67 27.66
CA VAL A 34 -11.69 -26.26 28.33
C VAL A 34 -11.85 -26.57 29.83
N ASP A 35 -12.27 -25.58 30.63
CA ASP A 35 -13.53 -25.73 31.41
C ASP A 35 -14.26 -24.41 31.74
N THR A 36 -15.52 -24.59 32.10
CA THR A 36 -16.62 -23.64 32.36
C THR A 36 -16.64 -23.23 33.86
N SER A 37 -17.40 -22.26 34.39
CA SER A 37 -18.82 -21.92 34.18
C SER A 37 -19.27 -20.73 35.06
N SER A 38 -20.34 -20.02 34.67
CA SER A 38 -21.33 -19.30 35.55
C SER A 38 -20.85 -18.09 36.41
N PHE A 39 -21.65 -17.08 36.80
CA PHE A 39 -23.08 -16.76 36.56
C PHE A 39 -23.38 -15.24 36.70
N GLU A 40 -24.44 -14.79 36.01
CA GLU A 40 -25.39 -13.68 36.31
C GLU A 40 -25.13 -12.15 36.20
N GLN A 41 -26.15 -11.51 35.58
CA GLN A 41 -26.72 -10.15 35.73
C GLN A 41 -25.86 -8.90 35.32
N THR A 42 -26.42 -7.83 34.71
CA THR A 42 -27.83 -7.47 34.40
C THR A 42 -27.98 -6.60 33.13
N ALA A 43 -29.13 -6.74 32.46
CA ALA A 43 -29.88 -5.83 31.56
C ALA A 43 -29.24 -4.55 30.96
N SER A 44 -29.48 -4.32 29.65
CA SER A 44 -30.57 -3.40 29.22
C SER A 44 -30.81 -3.40 27.69
N GLU A 45 -31.98 -3.87 27.26
CA GLU A 45 -32.72 -3.38 26.07
C GLU A 45 -34.22 -3.62 26.33
N THR A 46 -35.09 -2.68 25.94
CA THR A 46 -36.55 -2.78 26.18
C THR A 46 -37.38 -2.21 25.02
N PHE A 47 -38.22 -3.07 24.45
CA PHE A 47 -39.51 -2.82 23.78
C PHE A 47 -40.33 -4.09 24.15
N GLU A 48 -41.53 -4.05 24.72
CA GLU A 48 -42.80 -3.56 24.17
C GLU A 48 -43.91 -3.44 25.25
N ALA A 49 -45.01 -2.78 24.86
CA ALA A 49 -46.42 -3.10 25.19
C ALA A 49 -47.07 -2.86 26.58
N THR A 50 -48.12 -2.00 26.53
CA THR A 50 -49.45 -2.08 27.17
C THR A 50 -49.63 -2.05 28.70
N THR A 51 -50.36 -1.03 29.16
CA THR A 51 -51.51 -1.22 30.09
C THR A 51 -52.54 -0.10 30.00
N GLU A 52 -53.79 -0.44 30.33
CA GLU A 52 -54.91 0.47 30.68
C GLU A 52 -55.31 0.17 32.15
N VAL A 53 -56.00 1.02 32.92
CA VAL A 53 -56.75 2.26 32.65
C VAL A 53 -56.27 3.36 33.62
N GLY A 54 -56.49 4.65 33.30
CA GLY A 54 -56.20 5.77 34.21
C GLY A 54 -57.32 6.12 35.20
N ASN A 55 -57.17 7.21 35.96
CA ASN A 55 -58.29 7.99 36.51
C ASN A 55 -57.86 9.42 36.95
N GLU A 56 -58.85 10.22 37.32
CA GLU A 56 -58.86 11.46 38.13
C GLU A 56 -58.55 12.81 37.46
N LEU A 57 -59.56 13.70 37.52
CA LEU A 57 -59.49 14.82 38.47
C LEU A 57 -60.88 15.24 39.00
N SER A 58 -60.92 15.48 40.31
CA SER A 58 -61.83 16.32 41.11
C SER A 58 -63.35 16.04 41.20
N GLU A 59 -63.71 15.66 42.42
CA GLU A 59 -64.98 15.77 43.16
C GLU A 59 -65.83 17.03 42.89
N ASN A 60 -67.17 16.89 42.94
CA ASN A 60 -67.90 17.25 44.18
C ASN A 60 -69.34 16.68 44.24
N GLU A 61 -69.51 15.77 45.20
CA GLU A 61 -70.57 15.70 46.22
C GLU A 61 -72.08 15.92 45.95
N ILE A 62 -72.84 14.98 46.55
CA ILE A 62 -74.17 15.07 47.22
C ILE A 62 -75.39 14.37 46.55
N ASP A 63 -75.46 13.06 46.85
CA ASP A 63 -76.45 12.42 47.76
C ASP A 63 -77.88 12.00 47.32
N SER A 64 -78.31 10.92 48.00
CA SER A 64 -79.68 10.42 48.25
C SER A 64 -80.49 9.72 47.13
N ASP A 65 -80.41 8.39 47.21
CA ASP A 65 -81.54 7.48 47.50
C ASP A 65 -82.53 6.95 46.45
N SER A 66 -82.76 5.64 46.62
CA SER A 66 -84.04 4.91 46.56
C SER A 66 -84.68 4.51 45.21
N GLU A 67 -84.44 3.23 44.88
CA GLU A 67 -85.44 2.20 44.55
C GLU A 67 -86.47 2.32 43.39
N SER A 68 -86.58 1.17 42.70
CA SER A 68 -87.84 0.49 42.33
C SER A 68 -88.66 0.86 41.08
N THR A 69 -88.57 -0.07 40.10
CA THR A 69 -89.70 -0.94 39.71
C THR A 69 -90.92 -0.35 38.97
N SER A 70 -90.91 -0.59 37.64
CA SER A 70 -92.03 -1.12 36.82
C SER A 70 -93.30 -0.31 36.49
N THR A 71 -93.54 -0.24 35.16
CA THR A 71 -94.81 -0.49 34.45
C THR A 71 -96.03 0.44 34.54
N ASN A 72 -96.50 0.79 33.33
CA ASN A 72 -97.88 0.64 32.81
C ASN A 72 -98.91 1.80 32.81
N LEU A 73 -99.55 1.88 31.63
CA LEU A 73 -100.98 2.11 31.31
C LEU A 73 -101.59 3.54 31.30
N THR A 74 -102.10 3.89 30.10
CA THR A 74 -103.42 4.49 29.77
C THR A 74 -103.92 5.73 30.53
N THR A 75 -104.53 6.73 29.88
CA THR A 75 -105.93 6.62 29.40
C THR A 75 -106.28 7.74 28.39
N SER A 76 -107.36 7.55 27.62
CA SER A 76 -108.07 8.53 26.78
C SER A 76 -108.80 9.59 27.66
N THR A 77 -109.69 10.50 27.22
CA THR A 77 -110.47 10.73 25.99
C THR A 77 -110.93 12.20 26.02
N HIS A 78 -111.12 12.88 24.87
CA HIS A 78 -112.39 13.60 24.62
C HIS A 78 -112.54 13.96 23.14
N GLU A 79 -113.72 13.69 22.60
CA GLU A 79 -114.26 14.27 21.36
C GLU A 79 -115.10 15.48 21.74
N GLU A 80 -115.25 16.46 20.84
CA GLU A 80 -116.58 17.01 20.51
C GLU A 80 -116.55 17.45 19.03
N ASP A 81 -117.59 17.08 18.29
CA ASP A 81 -117.90 17.58 16.94
C ASP A 81 -118.60 18.94 17.04
N ASP A 82 -118.37 19.85 16.09
CA ASP A 82 -119.41 20.85 15.76
C ASP A 82 -119.38 21.31 14.28
N LEU A 83 -120.50 21.88 13.84
CA LEU A 83 -121.03 21.67 12.49
C LEU A 83 -120.69 22.76 11.45
N LEU A 84 -120.41 22.28 10.23
CA LEU A 84 -120.79 22.82 8.92
C LEU A 84 -120.99 24.36 8.74
N VAL A 85 -119.99 25.03 8.15
CA VAL A 85 -120.25 26.03 7.08
C VAL A 85 -119.34 25.77 5.88
N LYS A 86 -119.94 25.71 4.68
CA LYS A 86 -119.29 25.33 3.43
C LYS A 86 -118.87 26.57 2.64
N ASP A 87 -117.69 27.10 2.92
CA ASP A 87 -117.15 28.24 2.16
C ASP A 87 -116.47 27.77 0.85
N GLN A 88 -116.96 28.26 -0.29
CA GLN A 88 -116.75 27.66 -1.61
C GLN A 88 -115.47 28.14 -2.31
N SER A 89 -114.35 28.24 -1.58
CA SER A 89 -113.05 28.69 -2.14
C SER A 89 -111.82 27.85 -1.78
N PHE A 90 -111.92 26.85 -0.89
CA PHE A 90 -110.75 26.08 -0.40
C PHE A 90 -110.49 24.71 -1.04
N ALA A 91 -111.43 24.16 -1.81
CA ALA A 91 -111.33 22.80 -2.39
C ALA A 91 -110.15 22.61 -3.38
N LYS A 92 -109.65 23.69 -4.01
CA LYS A 92 -108.47 23.66 -4.88
C LYS A 92 -107.15 23.64 -4.08
N LYS A 93 -107.11 24.30 -2.92
CA LYS A 93 -105.92 24.40 -2.06
C LYS A 93 -105.63 23.12 -1.27
N GLN A 94 -106.65 22.35 -0.86
CA GLN A 94 -106.44 21.15 -0.05
C GLN A 94 -105.96 19.94 -0.88
N LYS A 95 -106.41 19.79 -2.13
CA LYS A 95 -105.82 18.83 -3.09
C LYS A 95 -104.39 19.21 -3.46
N MET A 96 -104.09 20.51 -3.64
CA MET A 96 -102.69 20.97 -3.77
C MET A 96 -101.86 20.67 -2.52
N LYS A 97 -102.35 20.90 -1.30
CA LYS A 97 -101.59 20.58 -0.07
C LYS A 97 -101.29 19.08 0.03
N ARG A 98 -102.24 18.18 -0.25
CA ARG A 98 -101.97 16.72 -0.29
C ARG A 98 -101.02 16.33 -1.43
N GLY A 99 -101.12 16.98 -2.59
CA GLY A 99 -100.19 16.78 -3.72
C GLY A 99 -98.77 17.30 -3.43
N ILE A 100 -98.63 18.43 -2.73
CA ILE A 100 -97.35 18.98 -2.29
C ILE A 100 -96.72 18.06 -1.22
N ILE A 101 -97.49 17.58 -0.24
CA ILE A 101 -97.01 16.62 0.75
C ILE A 101 -96.55 15.32 0.08
N ALA A 102 -97.28 14.83 -0.94
CA ALA A 102 -96.87 13.68 -1.74
C ALA A 102 -95.61 13.95 -2.59
N CYS A 103 -95.47 15.14 -3.20
CA CYS A 103 -94.25 15.52 -3.92
C CYS A 103 -93.05 15.68 -2.98
N VAL A 104 -93.24 16.26 -1.80
CA VAL A 104 -92.19 16.44 -0.78
C VAL A 104 -91.79 15.09 -0.19
N SER A 105 -92.73 14.17 0.07
CA SER A 105 -92.38 12.82 0.52
C SER A 105 -91.69 12.00 -0.57
N ILE A 106 -92.10 12.13 -1.84
CA ILE A 106 -91.38 11.53 -2.98
C ILE A 106 -89.98 12.13 -3.12
N LEU A 107 -89.81 13.46 -3.02
CA LEU A 107 -88.49 14.11 -3.05
C LEU A 107 -87.63 13.73 -1.83
N ALA A 108 -88.23 13.54 -0.65
CA ALA A 108 -87.53 13.05 0.53
C ALA A 108 -87.10 11.59 0.35
N VAL A 109 -87.95 10.71 -0.21
CA VAL A 109 -87.58 9.33 -0.54
C VAL A 109 -86.51 9.27 -1.62
N ILE A 110 -86.57 10.13 -2.65
CA ILE A 110 -85.50 10.27 -3.67
C ILE A 110 -84.21 10.77 -3.01
N GLY A 111 -84.27 11.77 -2.14
CA GLY A 111 -83.11 12.32 -1.42
C GLY A 111 -82.48 11.30 -0.46
N ILE A 112 -83.29 10.58 0.32
CA ILE A 112 -82.84 9.50 1.21
C ILE A 112 -82.28 8.34 0.39
N SER A 113 -82.92 7.94 -0.72
CA SER A 113 -82.43 6.89 -1.61
C SER A 113 -81.12 7.29 -2.28
N TRP A 114 -80.96 8.54 -2.72
CA TRP A 114 -79.73 9.09 -3.29
C TRP A 114 -78.61 9.17 -2.25
N PHE A 115 -78.92 9.60 -1.02
CA PHE A 115 -77.98 9.58 0.10
C PHE A 115 -77.55 8.15 0.45
N TYR A 116 -78.49 7.20 0.51
CA TYR A 116 -78.21 5.78 0.75
C TYR A 116 -77.40 5.16 -0.40
N TYR A 117 -77.63 5.59 -1.64
CA TYR A 117 -76.84 5.20 -2.81
C TYR A 117 -75.38 5.68 -2.66
N GLY A 118 -75.17 6.94 -2.30
CA GLY A 118 -73.84 7.49 -1.99
C GLY A 118 -73.14 6.84 -0.78
N GLN A 119 -73.90 6.36 0.21
CA GLN A 119 -73.35 5.61 1.34
C GLN A 119 -72.98 4.16 0.99
N THR A 120 -73.66 3.53 0.03
CA THR A 120 -73.49 2.11 -0.30
C THR A 120 -72.58 1.85 -1.51
N HIS A 121 -72.37 2.84 -2.36
CA HIS A 121 -71.62 2.74 -3.61
C HIS A 121 -70.44 3.72 -3.65
N ILE A 122 -69.33 3.29 -4.24
CA ILE A 122 -68.12 4.10 -4.43
C ILE A 122 -67.51 3.90 -5.81
N LYS A 123 -66.99 4.97 -6.40
CA LYS A 123 -66.22 4.93 -7.65
C LYS A 123 -64.78 4.51 -7.37
N VAL A 124 -64.34 3.40 -7.96
CA VAL A 124 -62.96 2.91 -7.85
C VAL A 124 -62.04 3.81 -8.69
N PRO A 125 -60.98 4.42 -8.12
CA PRO A 125 -59.97 5.17 -8.88
C PRO A 125 -59.22 4.30 -9.90
N ASP A 126 -58.53 4.96 -10.82
CA ASP A 126 -57.55 4.28 -11.68
C ASP A 126 -56.24 4.07 -10.92
N PHE A 127 -55.98 2.82 -10.55
CA PHE A 127 -54.76 2.41 -9.86
C PHE A 127 -53.63 1.99 -10.80
N ILE A 128 -53.86 1.86 -12.11
CA ILE A 128 -52.85 1.39 -13.06
C ILE A 128 -51.62 2.32 -13.03
N GLY A 129 -50.43 1.74 -12.91
CA GLY A 129 -49.15 2.46 -12.77
C GLY A 129 -48.92 3.13 -11.40
N LYS A 130 -49.89 3.07 -10.47
CA LYS A 130 -49.72 3.53 -9.08
C LYS A 130 -49.17 2.40 -8.18
N SER A 131 -48.64 2.80 -7.03
CA SER A 131 -48.20 1.89 -5.97
C SER A 131 -49.38 1.09 -5.38
N VAL A 132 -49.14 -0.17 -5.01
CA VAL A 132 -50.12 -0.98 -4.23
C VAL A 132 -50.53 -0.28 -2.95
N SER A 133 -49.60 0.40 -2.27
CA SER A 133 -49.87 1.10 -1.02
C SER A 133 -50.94 2.19 -1.22
N THR A 134 -50.89 2.93 -2.33
CA THR A 134 -51.94 3.92 -2.67
C THR A 134 -53.31 3.28 -2.85
N ALA A 135 -53.37 2.05 -3.40
CA ALA A 135 -54.61 1.31 -3.55
C ALA A 135 -55.12 0.76 -2.21
N GLN A 136 -54.21 0.30 -1.34
CA GLN A 136 -54.52 -0.17 0.02
C GLN A 136 -55.10 0.97 0.87
N THR A 137 -54.41 2.12 0.96
CA THR A 137 -54.89 3.29 1.72
C THR A 137 -56.29 3.72 1.29
N TRP A 138 -56.57 3.77 -0.03
CA TRP A 138 -57.91 4.07 -0.54
C TRP A 138 -58.95 3.02 -0.14
N ALA A 139 -58.58 1.73 -0.16
CA ALA A 139 -59.49 0.65 0.19
C ALA A 139 -59.81 0.63 1.69
N ASP A 140 -58.82 0.91 2.54
CA ASP A 140 -58.97 1.02 4.00
C ASP A 140 -59.87 2.21 4.37
N GLU A 141 -59.60 3.40 3.81
CA GLU A 141 -60.39 4.63 3.97
C GLU A 141 -61.88 4.40 3.65
N HIS A 142 -62.16 3.62 2.60
CA HIS A 142 -63.52 3.39 2.10
C HIS A 142 -64.13 2.05 2.52
N LYS A 143 -63.44 1.27 3.36
CA LYS A 143 -63.83 -0.06 3.87
C LYS A 143 -64.15 -1.08 2.77
N VAL A 144 -63.38 -1.07 1.68
CA VAL A 144 -63.50 -1.96 0.52
C VAL A 144 -62.49 -3.11 0.64
N LYS A 145 -62.87 -4.34 0.29
CA LYS A 145 -61.92 -5.46 0.27
C LYS A 145 -61.09 -5.45 -1.03
N LEU A 146 -59.77 -5.56 -0.91
CA LEU A 146 -58.87 -5.82 -2.04
C LEU A 146 -58.49 -7.30 -2.11
N ASP A 147 -58.45 -7.83 -3.33
CA ASP A 147 -57.85 -9.12 -3.66
C ASP A 147 -56.65 -8.83 -4.57
N VAL A 148 -55.44 -8.96 -4.00
CA VAL A 148 -54.18 -8.55 -4.63
C VAL A 148 -53.41 -9.78 -5.12
N SER A 149 -53.56 -10.07 -6.41
CA SER A 149 -52.74 -11.05 -7.11
C SER A 149 -51.39 -10.43 -7.50
N ARG A 150 -50.30 -11.19 -7.39
CA ARG A 150 -48.94 -10.74 -7.70
C ARG A 150 -48.36 -11.59 -8.83
N VAL A 151 -47.79 -10.95 -9.86
CA VAL A 151 -47.27 -11.59 -11.08
C VAL A 151 -45.97 -10.90 -11.49
N TYR A 152 -44.98 -11.64 -11.97
CA TYR A 152 -43.77 -11.06 -12.55
C TYR A 152 -44.09 -10.35 -13.88
N ASN A 153 -43.54 -9.16 -14.06
CA ASN A 153 -43.68 -8.37 -15.28
C ASN A 153 -42.36 -7.64 -15.52
N PHE A 154 -41.78 -7.86 -16.70
CA PHE A 154 -40.46 -7.31 -17.02
C PHE A 154 -40.49 -5.79 -17.21
N ASP A 155 -41.56 -5.22 -17.73
CA ASP A 155 -41.65 -3.79 -18.07
C ASP A 155 -41.95 -2.94 -16.82
N GLU A 156 -42.98 -3.34 -16.09
CA GLU A 156 -43.57 -2.62 -14.95
C GLU A 156 -42.72 -2.70 -13.68
N LYS A 157 -42.64 -1.59 -12.92
CA LYS A 157 -41.83 -1.53 -11.69
C LYS A 157 -42.44 -2.39 -10.58
N VAL A 158 -41.59 -2.93 -9.70
CA VAL A 158 -42.00 -3.68 -8.50
C VAL A 158 -43.04 -2.88 -7.71
N ASN A 159 -44.08 -3.54 -7.21
CA ASN A 159 -45.18 -2.96 -6.44
C ASN A 159 -46.03 -1.91 -7.19
N GLN A 160 -46.05 -1.91 -8.52
CA GLN A 160 -47.05 -1.18 -9.31
C GLN A 160 -48.22 -2.07 -9.73
N VAL A 161 -49.42 -1.49 -9.80
CA VAL A 161 -50.62 -2.19 -10.29
C VAL A 161 -50.62 -2.22 -11.82
N ILE A 162 -50.59 -3.42 -12.39
CA ILE A 162 -50.63 -3.68 -13.84
C ILE A 162 -52.08 -3.70 -14.34
N LYS A 163 -52.99 -4.32 -13.57
CA LYS A 163 -54.38 -4.57 -13.98
C LYS A 163 -55.33 -4.36 -12.81
N ALA A 164 -56.46 -3.72 -13.07
CA ALA A 164 -57.54 -3.53 -12.11
C ALA A 164 -58.88 -3.89 -12.77
N THR A 165 -59.68 -4.76 -12.14
CA THR A 165 -60.92 -5.30 -12.76
C THR A 165 -62.06 -4.28 -12.82
N ASP A 166 -62.15 -3.37 -11.85
CA ASP A 166 -63.25 -2.40 -11.70
C ASP A 166 -62.81 -0.94 -11.92
N LYS A 167 -61.74 -0.71 -12.71
CA LYS A 167 -61.21 0.63 -13.04
C LYS A 167 -62.31 1.63 -13.41
N ASN A 168 -62.36 2.77 -12.71
CA ASN A 168 -63.31 3.87 -12.91
C ASN A 168 -64.80 3.50 -12.78
N ARG A 169 -65.14 2.30 -12.30
CA ARG A 169 -66.52 1.85 -12.12
C ARG A 169 -67.02 2.15 -10.71
N THR A 170 -68.32 2.37 -10.59
CA THR A 170 -69.01 2.46 -9.31
C THR A 170 -69.35 1.05 -8.83
N ILE A 171 -68.90 0.69 -7.64
CA ILE A 171 -69.11 -0.63 -7.01
C ILE A 171 -69.78 -0.47 -5.64
N SER A 172 -70.48 -1.50 -5.17
CA SER A 172 -70.91 -1.57 -3.78
C SER A 172 -69.70 -1.78 -2.86
N LYS A 173 -69.67 -1.14 -1.68
CA LYS A 173 -68.60 -1.31 -0.67
C LYS A 173 -68.37 -2.77 -0.23
N LYS A 174 -69.36 -3.65 -0.38
CA LYS A 174 -69.24 -5.10 -0.09
C LYS A 174 -68.51 -5.90 -1.19
N LYS A 175 -68.27 -5.32 -2.37
CA LYS A 175 -67.62 -6.01 -3.50
C LYS A 175 -66.09 -5.96 -3.37
N THR A 176 -65.44 -7.10 -3.58
CA THR A 176 -63.98 -7.19 -3.63
C THR A 176 -63.43 -6.65 -4.95
N VAL A 177 -62.47 -5.73 -4.90
CA VAL A 177 -61.74 -5.25 -6.09
C VAL A 177 -60.52 -6.14 -6.31
N LYS A 178 -60.42 -6.75 -7.49
CA LYS A 178 -59.24 -7.53 -7.90
C LYS A 178 -58.20 -6.63 -8.55
N LEU A 179 -56.98 -6.65 -8.01
CA LEU A 179 -55.81 -5.95 -8.50
C LEU A 179 -54.70 -6.97 -8.85
N THR A 180 -54.01 -6.77 -9.96
CA THR A 180 -52.79 -7.51 -10.31
C THR A 180 -51.60 -6.57 -10.20
N VAL A 181 -50.60 -6.99 -9.42
CA VAL A 181 -49.41 -6.20 -9.06
C VAL A 181 -48.17 -6.82 -9.67
N SER A 182 -47.26 -5.97 -10.16
CA SER A 182 -45.94 -6.36 -10.63
C SER A 182 -45.02 -6.74 -9.47
N LEU A 183 -44.44 -7.93 -9.54
CA LEU A 183 -43.26 -8.33 -8.76
C LEU A 183 -41.95 -7.83 -9.39
N GLY A 184 -42.02 -7.10 -10.50
CA GLY A 184 -40.88 -6.77 -11.35
C GLY A 184 -40.45 -7.94 -12.23
N ALA A 185 -39.24 -7.83 -12.77
CA ALA A 185 -38.63 -8.85 -13.61
C ALA A 185 -38.36 -10.14 -12.80
N ASP A 186 -38.58 -11.30 -13.42
CA ASP A 186 -38.48 -12.60 -12.72
C ASP A 186 -37.02 -12.86 -12.26
N PRO A 187 -36.74 -13.01 -10.95
CA PRO A 187 -35.40 -13.28 -10.45
C PRO A 187 -34.80 -14.61 -10.97
N LYS A 188 -35.64 -15.59 -11.28
CA LYS A 188 -35.22 -16.95 -11.66
C LYS A 188 -35.08 -17.15 -13.17
N GLU A 189 -35.40 -16.14 -13.97
CA GLU A 189 -35.23 -16.17 -15.41
C GLU A 189 -33.74 -16.31 -15.78
N LYS A 190 -33.42 -17.27 -16.65
CA LYS A 190 -32.06 -17.49 -17.15
C LYS A 190 -31.70 -16.44 -18.20
N ILE A 191 -30.61 -15.71 -17.99
CA ILE A 191 -30.17 -14.64 -18.89
C ILE A 191 -28.91 -15.09 -19.62
N LYS A 192 -28.94 -15.08 -20.95
CA LYS A 192 -27.77 -15.39 -21.78
C LYS A 192 -26.79 -14.24 -21.73
N LEU A 193 -25.68 -14.42 -21.02
CA LEU A 193 -24.61 -13.42 -20.94
C LEU A 193 -23.78 -13.40 -22.24
N PRO A 194 -23.46 -12.22 -22.80
CA PRO A 194 -22.55 -12.09 -23.93
C PRO A 194 -21.09 -12.28 -23.48
N ASP A 195 -20.19 -12.41 -24.46
CA ASP A 195 -18.75 -12.39 -24.20
C ASP A 195 -18.28 -10.96 -23.90
N PHE A 196 -18.27 -10.59 -22.62
CA PHE A 196 -17.83 -9.29 -22.13
C PHE A 196 -16.38 -8.94 -22.51
N SER A 197 -15.54 -9.93 -22.84
CA SER A 197 -14.17 -9.73 -23.33
C SER A 197 -14.11 -8.95 -24.65
N LYS A 198 -15.20 -8.97 -25.43
CA LYS A 198 -15.35 -8.30 -26.73
C LYS A 198 -16.17 -7.02 -26.66
N MET A 199 -16.64 -6.61 -25.47
CA MET A 199 -17.53 -5.46 -25.28
C MET A 199 -16.86 -4.35 -24.46
N PRO A 200 -16.94 -3.07 -24.89
CA PRO A 200 -16.46 -1.95 -24.09
C PRO A 200 -17.36 -1.72 -22.86
N VAL A 201 -16.80 -1.11 -21.81
CA VAL A 201 -17.49 -0.86 -20.53
C VAL A 201 -18.85 -0.13 -20.67
N ALA A 202 -19.01 0.70 -21.70
CA ALA A 202 -20.26 1.41 -21.99
C ALA A 202 -21.39 0.46 -22.43
N GLU A 203 -21.13 -0.38 -23.45
CA GLU A 203 -22.11 -1.36 -23.94
C GLU A 203 -22.47 -2.38 -22.87
N THR A 204 -21.50 -2.80 -22.04
CA THR A 204 -21.74 -3.67 -20.89
C THR A 204 -22.68 -3.04 -19.86
N ARG A 205 -22.51 -1.75 -19.55
CA ARG A 205 -23.44 -1.02 -18.66
C ARG A 205 -24.84 -0.92 -19.24
N ASP A 206 -24.96 -0.76 -20.56
CA ASP A 206 -26.25 -0.71 -21.22
C ASP A 206 -26.90 -2.10 -21.33
N PHE A 207 -26.12 -3.18 -21.48
CA PHE A 207 -26.61 -4.56 -21.36
C PHE A 207 -27.16 -4.84 -19.95
N ILE A 208 -26.45 -4.42 -18.90
CA ILE A 208 -26.88 -4.57 -17.48
C ILE A 208 -28.22 -3.85 -17.25
N LYS A 209 -28.34 -2.58 -17.68
CA LYS A 209 -29.60 -1.82 -17.60
C LYS A 209 -30.72 -2.48 -18.40
N LYS A 210 -30.45 -2.87 -19.65
CA LYS A 210 -31.43 -3.43 -20.59
C LYS A 210 -32.03 -4.75 -20.09
N ASN A 211 -31.26 -5.56 -19.36
CA ASN A 211 -31.72 -6.85 -18.83
C ASN A 211 -32.18 -6.78 -17.36
N LYS A 212 -32.17 -5.59 -16.74
CA LYS A 212 -32.48 -5.34 -15.32
C LYS A 212 -31.62 -6.23 -14.37
N LEU A 213 -30.32 -6.30 -14.64
CA LEU A 213 -29.36 -7.06 -13.83
C LEU A 213 -28.88 -6.24 -12.62
N GLU A 214 -29.78 -5.96 -11.68
CA GLU A 214 -29.52 -5.08 -10.53
C GLU A 214 -28.40 -5.61 -9.60
N ASN A 215 -28.21 -6.93 -9.55
CA ASN A 215 -27.13 -7.61 -8.81
C ASN A 215 -25.79 -7.68 -9.57
N THR A 216 -25.64 -7.00 -10.72
CA THR A 216 -24.38 -6.95 -11.48
C THR A 216 -23.65 -5.62 -11.27
N SER A 217 -22.42 -5.69 -10.75
CA SER A 217 -21.56 -4.52 -10.53
C SER A 217 -20.42 -4.43 -11.53
N VAL A 218 -20.04 -3.19 -11.89
CA VAL A 218 -18.91 -2.90 -12.80
C VAL A 218 -17.83 -2.15 -12.03
N GLN A 219 -16.72 -2.83 -11.74
CA GLN A 219 -15.57 -2.27 -11.05
C GLN A 219 -14.44 -1.91 -12.03
N LEU A 220 -13.60 -0.95 -11.61
CA LEU A 220 -12.56 -0.36 -12.44
C LEU A 220 -11.20 -0.44 -11.70
N GLU A 221 -10.35 -1.37 -12.12
CA GLU A 221 -9.00 -1.64 -11.57
C GLU A 221 -7.91 -1.09 -12.52
N TYR A 222 -6.72 -0.75 -12.01
CA TYR A 222 -5.59 -0.40 -12.88
C TYR A 222 -4.92 -1.66 -13.46
N SER A 223 -4.35 -1.53 -14.66
CA SER A 223 -3.60 -2.60 -15.32
C SER A 223 -2.47 -2.05 -16.18
N GLU A 224 -1.27 -2.58 -16.00
CA GLU A 224 -0.10 -2.17 -16.78
C GLU A 224 -0.08 -2.71 -18.22
N THR A 225 -0.87 -3.76 -18.49
CA THR A 225 -0.87 -4.49 -19.77
C THR A 225 -2.14 -4.27 -20.58
N ILE A 226 -3.29 -4.03 -19.94
CA ILE A 226 -4.59 -3.97 -20.60
C ILE A 226 -5.04 -2.51 -20.75
N ALA A 227 -5.36 -2.12 -21.98
CA ALA A 227 -5.79 -0.77 -22.34
C ALA A 227 -7.02 -0.30 -21.53
N LYS A 228 -7.13 1.02 -21.35
CA LYS A 228 -8.26 1.63 -20.63
C LYS A 228 -9.62 1.21 -21.23
N ASP A 229 -10.62 1.10 -20.36
CA ASP A 229 -12.03 0.77 -20.66
C ASP A 229 -12.23 -0.62 -21.30
N THR A 230 -11.19 -1.48 -21.28
CA THR A 230 -11.17 -2.86 -21.75
C THR A 230 -11.39 -3.86 -20.61
N TYR A 231 -12.02 -5.00 -20.90
CA TYR A 231 -12.32 -6.06 -19.92
C TYR A 231 -11.05 -6.69 -19.31
N LEU A 232 -11.08 -6.96 -18.00
CA LEU A 232 -10.00 -7.65 -17.26
C LEU A 232 -10.41 -9.09 -16.91
N LYS A 233 -11.51 -9.23 -16.17
CA LYS A 233 -11.97 -10.48 -15.55
C LYS A 233 -13.44 -10.33 -15.13
N GLN A 234 -14.10 -11.45 -14.89
CA GLN A 234 -15.42 -11.50 -14.25
C GLN A 234 -15.38 -12.45 -13.06
N THR A 235 -16.26 -12.23 -12.09
CA THR A 235 -16.38 -13.08 -10.90
C THR A 235 -17.85 -13.23 -10.55
N PHE A 236 -18.34 -14.46 -10.55
CA PHE A 236 -19.63 -14.81 -9.98
C PHE A 236 -19.48 -14.97 -8.47
N ALA A 237 -20.42 -14.44 -7.68
CA ALA A 237 -20.36 -14.60 -6.22
C ALA A 237 -20.58 -16.06 -5.78
N ASN A 238 -21.30 -16.84 -6.59
CA ASN A 238 -21.52 -18.26 -6.39
C ASN A 238 -20.74 -19.06 -7.45
N GLN A 239 -19.84 -19.93 -7.00
CA GLN A 239 -18.93 -20.72 -7.87
C GLN A 239 -19.66 -21.74 -8.76
N THR A 240 -20.90 -22.10 -8.43
CA THR A 240 -21.74 -23.03 -9.21
C THR A 240 -22.41 -22.35 -10.42
N VAL A 241 -22.36 -21.02 -10.50
CA VAL A 241 -22.96 -20.25 -11.59
C VAL A 241 -21.97 -20.13 -12.74
N THR A 242 -22.44 -20.44 -13.95
CA THR A 242 -21.68 -20.32 -15.20
C THR A 242 -22.40 -19.40 -16.18
N LEU A 243 -21.73 -19.02 -17.27
CA LEU A 243 -22.33 -18.20 -18.35
C LEU A 243 -23.64 -18.77 -18.92
N GLU A 244 -23.85 -20.08 -18.82
CA GLU A 244 -25.05 -20.78 -19.33
C GLU A 244 -26.15 -20.98 -18.27
N THR A 245 -25.79 -21.01 -16.99
CA THR A 245 -26.72 -21.24 -15.87
C THR A 245 -27.16 -19.96 -15.17
N PHE A 246 -26.52 -18.82 -15.48
CA PHE A 246 -26.78 -17.50 -14.91
C PHE A 246 -28.25 -17.07 -14.98
N LYS A 247 -28.77 -16.63 -13.84
CA LYS A 247 -30.11 -16.06 -13.67
C LYS A 247 -30.04 -14.60 -13.27
N ARG A 248 -31.16 -13.88 -13.39
CA ARG A 248 -31.27 -12.46 -12.97
C ARG A 248 -30.94 -12.24 -11.48
N GLU A 249 -31.22 -13.22 -10.61
CA GLU A 249 -30.88 -13.18 -9.17
C GLU A 249 -29.38 -13.30 -8.85
N ASP A 250 -28.58 -13.87 -9.76
CA ASP A 250 -27.17 -14.16 -9.51
C ASP A 250 -26.32 -12.89 -9.47
N ASN A 251 -25.32 -12.88 -8.57
CA ASN A 251 -24.42 -11.75 -8.38
C ASN A 251 -23.17 -11.90 -9.25
N LEU A 252 -22.89 -10.88 -10.07
CA LEU A 252 -21.79 -10.84 -11.03
C LEU A 252 -21.00 -9.53 -10.86
N THR A 253 -19.69 -9.65 -10.68
CA THR A 253 -18.78 -8.50 -10.69
C THR A 253 -17.93 -8.55 -11.94
N LEU A 254 -18.05 -7.51 -12.77
CA LEU A 254 -17.24 -7.33 -13.98
C LEU A 254 -16.15 -6.30 -13.71
N TYR A 255 -14.91 -6.63 -14.05
CA TYR A 255 -13.76 -5.78 -13.84
C TYR A 255 -13.24 -5.28 -15.18
N TYR A 256 -13.07 -3.96 -15.29
CA TYR A 256 -12.55 -3.27 -16.46
C TYR A 256 -11.30 -2.46 -16.09
N SER A 257 -10.39 -2.29 -17.06
CA SER A 257 -9.13 -1.58 -16.87
C SER A 257 -9.34 -0.07 -16.85
N LYS A 258 -8.73 0.62 -15.90
CA LYS A 258 -8.52 2.08 -15.91
C LYS A 258 -7.35 2.50 -16.82
N GLY A 259 -6.64 1.53 -17.41
CA GLY A 259 -5.31 1.69 -17.99
C GLY A 259 -4.21 1.59 -16.93
N LYS A 260 -3.00 2.01 -17.31
CA LYS A 260 -1.84 2.14 -16.40
C LYS A 260 -2.16 3.08 -15.24
N GLU A 261 -1.60 2.83 -14.08
CA GLU A 261 -1.75 3.75 -12.95
C GLU A 261 -1.02 5.07 -13.27
N PRO A 262 -1.68 6.24 -13.17
CA PRO A 262 -1.02 7.51 -13.49
C PRO A 262 0.05 7.83 -12.46
N ILE A 263 1.31 7.69 -12.86
CA ILE A 263 2.48 8.03 -12.05
C ILE A 263 2.48 9.54 -11.77
N THR A 264 2.05 9.93 -10.57
CA THR A 264 1.98 11.34 -10.16
C THR A 264 3.36 11.86 -9.75
N GLN A 265 3.87 12.83 -10.49
CA GLN A 265 5.08 13.58 -10.13
C GLN A 265 4.69 14.74 -9.20
N ASN A 266 4.69 14.47 -7.89
CA ASN A 266 4.26 15.43 -6.86
C ASN A 266 5.28 15.64 -5.72
N ILE A 267 6.47 15.05 -5.82
CA ILE A 267 7.52 15.14 -4.79
C ILE A 267 8.56 16.15 -5.27
N ASP A 268 8.63 17.30 -4.62
CA ASP A 268 9.64 18.33 -4.92
C ASP A 268 11.04 17.89 -4.46
N VAL A 269 12.00 17.94 -5.39
CA VAL A 269 13.40 17.55 -5.12
C VAL A 269 14.15 18.72 -4.46
N PRO A 270 14.76 18.52 -3.28
CA PRO A 270 15.53 19.56 -2.60
C PRO A 270 16.94 19.73 -3.21
N ASP A 271 17.71 20.62 -2.60
CA ASP A 271 19.08 20.92 -2.98
C ASP A 271 20.06 20.00 -2.24
N PHE A 272 20.47 18.90 -2.88
CA PHE A 272 21.35 17.91 -2.30
C PHE A 272 22.83 18.33 -2.31
N LEU A 273 23.22 19.36 -3.08
CA LEU A 273 24.60 19.88 -3.11
C LEU A 273 25.09 20.30 -1.71
N SER A 274 24.16 20.75 -0.87
CA SER A 274 24.42 21.18 0.52
C SER A 274 24.30 20.06 1.57
N GLN A 275 23.90 18.84 1.18
CA GLN A 275 23.51 17.78 2.12
C GLN A 275 24.49 16.61 2.19
N THR A 276 24.45 15.87 3.30
CA THR A 276 25.23 14.64 3.49
C THR A 276 24.51 13.42 2.92
N LYS A 277 25.27 12.34 2.69
CA LYS A 277 24.75 11.04 2.23
C LYS A 277 23.64 10.48 3.14
N GLU A 278 23.71 10.69 4.46
CA GLU A 278 22.67 10.25 5.39
C GLU A 278 21.38 11.07 5.25
N GLN A 279 21.50 12.39 5.08
CA GLN A 279 20.35 13.29 4.91
C GLN A 279 19.59 12.93 3.63
N ILE A 280 20.30 12.69 2.53
CA ILE A 280 19.73 12.29 1.24
C ILE A 280 19.03 10.92 1.34
N LYS A 281 19.66 9.94 2.02
CA LYS A 281 19.03 8.63 2.31
C LYS A 281 17.77 8.77 3.17
N THR A 282 17.76 9.69 4.12
CA THR A 282 16.62 9.95 5.00
C THR A 282 15.46 10.54 4.20
N TRP A 283 15.72 11.54 3.35
CA TRP A 283 14.73 12.09 2.43
C TRP A 283 14.18 11.05 1.44
N SER A 284 15.07 10.21 0.87
CA SER A 284 14.69 9.11 -0.02
C SER A 284 13.71 8.14 0.65
N LYS A 285 13.97 7.77 1.90
CA LYS A 285 13.10 6.90 2.71
C LYS A 285 11.78 7.57 3.09
N ASP A 286 11.81 8.85 3.49
CA ASP A 286 10.62 9.63 3.86
C ASP A 286 9.66 9.84 2.68
N LYS A 287 10.18 10.15 1.50
CA LYS A 287 9.37 10.38 0.29
C LYS A 287 9.06 9.11 -0.50
N GLY A 288 9.78 8.02 -0.26
CA GLY A 288 9.66 6.78 -1.02
C GLY A 288 10.16 6.91 -2.47
N VAL A 289 11.17 7.75 -2.69
CA VAL A 289 11.82 7.97 -4.00
C VAL A 289 13.13 7.20 -4.05
N LYS A 290 13.41 6.48 -5.14
CA LYS A 290 14.66 5.74 -5.28
C LYS A 290 15.83 6.70 -5.53
N VAL A 291 16.89 6.58 -4.73
CA VAL A 291 18.14 7.33 -4.92
C VAL A 291 19.31 6.37 -5.11
N THR A 292 20.10 6.59 -6.15
CA THR A 292 21.35 5.91 -6.44
C THR A 292 22.53 6.83 -6.16
N PHE A 293 23.63 6.26 -5.66
CA PHE A 293 24.85 7.01 -5.36
C PHE A 293 25.98 6.49 -6.25
N GLU A 294 26.53 7.38 -7.07
CA GLU A 294 27.75 7.17 -7.85
C GLU A 294 28.91 7.94 -7.22
N THR A 295 30.14 7.60 -7.58
CA THR A 295 31.36 8.24 -7.05
C THR A 295 32.23 8.74 -8.19
N GLU A 296 32.69 9.99 -8.11
CA GLU A 296 33.54 10.63 -9.11
C GLU A 296 34.66 11.43 -8.42
N GLY A 297 35.82 11.54 -9.05
CA GLY A 297 36.93 12.35 -8.52
C GLY A 297 36.69 13.85 -8.70
N SER A 298 37.18 14.69 -7.79
CA SER A 298 37.09 16.14 -7.94
C SER A 298 38.27 16.88 -7.30
N GLU A 299 38.92 17.74 -8.08
CA GLU A 299 39.99 18.62 -7.62
C GLU A 299 39.53 19.70 -6.62
N THR A 300 38.24 20.07 -6.65
CA THR A 300 37.70 21.22 -5.92
C THR A 300 36.68 20.86 -4.83
N ILE A 301 36.07 19.67 -4.90
CA ILE A 301 35.00 19.24 -3.99
C ILE A 301 35.54 18.18 -3.03
N GLU A 302 35.46 18.45 -1.72
CA GLU A 302 35.88 17.53 -0.66
C GLU A 302 35.21 16.15 -0.76
N ALA A 303 35.88 15.11 -0.26
CA ALA A 303 35.31 13.76 -0.24
C ALA A 303 33.96 13.70 0.51
N ASP A 304 33.09 12.78 0.07
CA ASP A 304 31.69 12.58 0.54
C ASP A 304 30.71 13.74 0.32
N LYS A 305 31.15 14.90 -0.21
CA LYS A 305 30.23 15.95 -0.68
C LYS A 305 29.57 15.57 -2.00
N VAL A 306 28.40 16.12 -2.28
CA VAL A 306 27.72 15.93 -3.57
C VAL A 306 28.35 16.83 -4.64
N ILE A 307 28.76 16.22 -5.76
CA ILE A 307 29.21 16.93 -6.97
C ILE A 307 28.00 17.39 -7.78
N SER A 308 27.04 16.51 -8.01
CA SER A 308 25.86 16.77 -8.84
C SER A 308 24.70 15.84 -8.53
N GLN A 309 23.48 16.32 -8.78
CA GLN A 309 22.24 15.54 -8.76
C GLN A 309 21.62 15.50 -10.16
N SER A 310 21.06 14.35 -10.58
CA SER A 310 20.49 14.19 -11.93
C SER A 310 19.19 14.98 -12.14
N VAL A 311 18.45 15.24 -11.06
CA VAL A 311 17.19 16.01 -11.07
C VAL A 311 17.43 17.32 -10.32
N ALA A 312 17.11 18.45 -10.94
CA ALA A 312 17.40 19.76 -10.36
C ALA A 312 16.46 20.11 -9.18
N LYS A 313 16.95 20.97 -8.28
CA LYS A 313 16.18 21.55 -7.17
C LYS A 313 14.85 22.13 -7.67
N GLY A 314 13.76 21.78 -7.00
CA GLY A 314 12.40 22.26 -7.30
C GLY A 314 11.73 21.57 -8.50
N GLN A 315 12.40 20.62 -9.17
CA GLN A 315 11.71 19.71 -10.09
C GLN A 315 10.91 18.67 -9.30
N LYS A 316 9.83 18.17 -9.92
CA LYS A 316 8.96 17.16 -9.32
C LYS A 316 9.28 15.78 -9.85
N VAL A 317 9.38 14.82 -8.94
CA VAL A 317 9.54 13.40 -9.24
C VAL A 317 8.37 12.61 -8.66
N SER A 318 8.24 11.38 -9.14
CA SER A 318 7.37 10.35 -8.61
C SER A 318 8.15 9.35 -7.76
N LYS A 319 7.44 8.43 -7.11
CA LYS A 319 8.03 7.31 -6.37
C LYS A 319 8.69 6.26 -7.27
N ALA A 320 8.33 6.23 -8.56
CA ALA A 320 8.91 5.31 -9.55
C ALA A 320 10.24 5.82 -10.12
N ASP A 321 10.45 7.15 -10.10
CA ASP A 321 11.65 7.78 -10.62
C ASP A 321 12.89 7.46 -9.77
N THR A 322 14.06 7.50 -10.41
CA THR A 322 15.36 7.28 -9.76
C THR A 322 16.22 8.52 -9.89
N ILE A 323 16.64 9.10 -8.77
CA ILE A 323 17.59 10.21 -8.74
C ILE A 323 19.00 9.66 -8.56
N THR A 324 19.92 10.04 -9.44
CA THR A 324 21.34 9.71 -9.32
C THR A 324 22.08 10.88 -8.68
N ILE A 325 22.83 10.59 -7.62
CA ILE A 325 23.64 11.55 -6.88
C ILE A 325 25.10 11.16 -7.03
N LYS A 326 25.92 12.05 -7.58
CA LYS A 326 27.36 11.86 -7.66
C LYS A 326 28.03 12.41 -6.40
N LEU A 327 28.76 11.57 -5.70
CA LEU A 327 29.56 11.92 -4.52
C LEU A 327 31.03 12.08 -4.93
N SER A 328 31.71 13.05 -4.34
CA SER A 328 33.14 13.25 -4.54
C SER A 328 33.95 12.21 -3.77
N LEU A 329 34.96 11.67 -4.43
CA LEU A 329 36.06 10.92 -3.79
C LEU A 329 37.17 11.85 -3.26
N GLY A 330 37.04 13.16 -3.50
CA GLY A 330 38.04 14.17 -3.20
C GLY A 330 39.09 14.32 -4.30
N LYS A 331 40.14 15.07 -3.98
CA LYS A 331 41.27 15.34 -4.88
C LYS A 331 42.05 14.04 -5.17
N PRO A 332 42.29 13.69 -6.45
CA PRO A 332 43.10 12.52 -6.80
C PRO A 332 44.57 12.70 -6.39
N MET A 333 45.15 11.63 -5.87
CA MET A 333 46.57 11.46 -5.65
C MET A 333 47.14 10.70 -6.85
N ILE A 334 47.95 11.37 -7.65
CA ILE A 334 48.46 10.85 -8.92
C ILE A 334 49.83 10.21 -8.69
N VAL A 335 50.02 8.97 -9.14
CA VAL A 335 51.32 8.30 -9.14
C VAL A 335 52.26 9.02 -10.10
N PRO A 336 53.40 9.56 -9.65
CA PRO A 336 54.35 10.23 -10.53
C PRO A 336 55.07 9.24 -11.45
N ASP A 337 55.71 9.77 -12.48
CA ASP A 337 56.67 9.01 -13.29
C ASP A 337 58.02 8.98 -12.56
N PHE A 338 58.37 7.83 -11.99
CA PHE A 338 59.60 7.66 -11.22
C PHE A 338 60.87 7.61 -12.08
N SER A 339 60.74 7.55 -13.41
CA SER A 339 61.88 7.68 -14.33
C SER A 339 62.48 9.10 -14.34
N GLN A 340 61.72 10.10 -13.87
CA GLN A 340 62.13 11.50 -13.82
C GLN A 340 62.80 11.90 -12.49
N PHE A 341 62.94 10.98 -11.53
CA PHE A 341 63.49 11.21 -10.20
C PHE A 341 64.69 10.30 -9.94
N THR A 342 65.65 10.78 -9.15
CA THR A 342 66.72 9.91 -8.60
C THR A 342 66.21 9.07 -7.43
N PHE A 343 67.00 8.06 -7.03
CA PHE A 343 66.69 7.22 -5.86
C PHE A 343 66.41 8.04 -4.58
N ASP A 344 67.23 9.05 -4.31
CA ASP A 344 67.09 9.87 -3.10
C ASP A 344 65.82 10.76 -3.15
N GLU A 345 65.48 11.30 -4.32
CA GLU A 345 64.30 12.14 -4.53
C GLU A 345 62.99 11.35 -4.57
N SER A 346 63.04 10.09 -5.06
CA SER A 346 61.84 9.28 -5.33
C SER A 346 60.97 9.04 -4.09
N SER A 347 61.59 8.90 -2.91
CA SER A 347 60.87 8.78 -1.63
C SER A 347 60.04 10.03 -1.27
N GLY A 348 60.45 11.21 -1.73
CA GLY A 348 59.76 12.49 -1.51
C GLY A 348 58.88 12.95 -2.68
N ALA A 349 58.94 12.27 -3.84
CA ALA A 349 58.26 12.67 -5.07
C ALA A 349 56.72 12.65 -4.94
N ALA A 350 56.15 11.83 -4.05
CA ALA A 350 54.72 11.74 -3.81
C ALA A 350 54.37 11.88 -2.32
N LYS A 351 53.98 13.09 -1.89
CA LYS A 351 53.71 13.41 -0.48
C LYS A 351 52.60 12.58 0.20
N ASN A 352 51.67 12.03 -0.58
CA ASN A 352 50.49 11.32 -0.08
C ASN A 352 50.39 9.87 -0.59
N LEU A 353 51.49 9.29 -1.10
CA LEU A 353 51.52 7.90 -1.56
C LEU A 353 52.64 7.14 -0.82
N PRO A 354 52.44 5.87 -0.44
CA PRO A 354 53.48 5.05 0.18
C PRO A 354 54.50 4.63 -0.89
N VAL A 355 55.60 5.37 -1.02
CA VAL A 355 56.68 5.07 -1.99
C VAL A 355 57.81 4.31 -1.29
N ILE A 356 58.17 3.16 -1.84
CA ILE A 356 59.32 2.36 -1.42
C ILE A 356 60.37 2.40 -2.53
N SER A 357 61.47 3.11 -2.28
CA SER A 357 62.61 3.16 -3.20
C SER A 357 63.51 1.94 -2.99
N LYS A 358 63.76 1.15 -4.04
CA LYS A 358 64.62 -0.03 -4.02
C LYS A 358 65.80 0.16 -4.97
N GLN A 359 66.96 -0.36 -4.59
CA GLN A 359 68.15 -0.45 -5.45
C GLN A 359 68.51 -1.90 -5.74
N VAL A 360 68.80 -2.21 -7.00
CA VAL A 360 69.27 -3.53 -7.46
C VAL A 360 70.35 -3.39 -8.52
N TYR A 361 71.21 -4.38 -8.69
CA TYR A 361 72.18 -4.40 -9.79
C TYR A 361 71.51 -4.61 -11.15
N SER A 362 72.13 -4.10 -12.22
CA SER A 362 71.71 -4.29 -13.61
C SER A 362 72.92 -4.29 -14.54
N ASP A 363 73.00 -5.29 -15.43
CA ASP A 363 74.05 -5.37 -16.45
C ASP A 363 73.89 -4.31 -17.57
N ASN A 364 72.65 -3.83 -17.78
CA ASN A 364 72.29 -2.97 -18.93
C ASN A 364 72.01 -1.51 -18.56
N ILE A 365 71.71 -1.21 -17.29
CA ILE A 365 71.25 0.13 -16.85
C ILE A 365 72.33 0.74 -15.96
N PRO A 366 72.89 1.93 -16.31
CA PRO A 366 73.90 2.61 -15.50
C PRO A 366 73.48 2.88 -14.06
N TYR A 367 74.45 3.10 -13.17
CA TYR A 367 74.20 3.48 -11.78
C TYR A 367 73.26 4.70 -11.69
N GLY A 368 72.27 4.65 -10.79
CA GLY A 368 71.23 5.65 -10.61
C GLY A 368 70.08 5.57 -11.62
N GLY A 369 70.22 4.82 -12.72
CA GLY A 369 69.18 4.70 -13.75
C GLY A 369 67.93 3.99 -13.25
N PHE A 370 66.76 4.46 -13.68
CA PHE A 370 65.47 3.85 -13.38
C PHE A 370 65.32 2.48 -14.08
N ILE A 371 64.78 1.49 -13.36
CA ILE A 371 64.54 0.13 -13.87
C ILE A 371 63.04 -0.13 -14.06
N SER A 372 62.24 0.11 -13.02
CA SER A 372 60.80 -0.18 -13.04
C SER A 372 60.05 0.48 -11.87
N GLN A 373 58.74 0.61 -12.02
CA GLN A 373 57.81 0.97 -10.94
C GLN A 373 56.67 -0.06 -10.85
N SER A 374 56.19 -0.38 -9.65
CA SER A 374 55.14 -1.40 -9.46
C SER A 374 53.75 -0.95 -9.93
N VAL A 375 53.47 0.37 -9.91
CA VAL A 375 52.23 0.99 -10.35
C VAL A 375 52.53 1.98 -11.48
N ALA A 376 51.73 1.98 -12.54
CA ALA A 376 51.95 2.86 -13.69
C ALA A 376 51.84 4.35 -13.35
N ALA A 377 52.63 5.19 -14.02
CA ALA A 377 52.56 6.63 -13.88
C ALA A 377 51.18 7.15 -14.35
N GLY A 378 50.66 8.17 -13.68
CA GLY A 378 49.33 8.72 -13.96
C GLY A 378 48.16 7.93 -13.35
N THR A 379 48.38 6.77 -12.72
CA THR A 379 47.34 6.09 -11.92
C THR A 379 46.84 7.04 -10.81
N GLN A 380 45.53 7.06 -10.60
CA GLN A 380 44.88 7.93 -9.61
C GLN A 380 44.37 7.10 -8.44
N TYR A 381 44.64 7.56 -7.23
CA TYR A 381 44.08 7.05 -5.98
C TYR A 381 43.35 8.16 -5.23
N PHE A 382 42.29 7.82 -4.50
CA PHE A 382 41.54 8.72 -3.65
C PHE A 382 41.74 8.40 -2.18
N ALA A 383 41.39 9.33 -1.29
CA ALA A 383 41.68 9.23 0.15
C ALA A 383 40.99 8.05 0.88
N LYS A 384 40.08 7.33 0.20
CA LYS A 384 39.40 6.13 0.71
C LYS A 384 39.88 4.82 0.06
N ASP A 385 40.75 4.91 -0.94
CA ASP A 385 41.23 3.73 -1.65
C ASP A 385 42.33 3.04 -0.83
N THR A 386 42.39 1.71 -0.92
CA THR A 386 43.52 0.94 -0.38
C THR A 386 44.70 1.09 -1.33
N ILE A 387 45.59 2.02 -1.03
CA ILE A 387 46.79 2.29 -1.84
C ILE A 387 47.85 1.21 -1.56
N PRO A 388 48.35 0.48 -2.57
CA PRO A 388 49.45 -0.47 -2.40
C PRO A 388 50.79 0.27 -2.30
N ASP A 389 51.80 -0.39 -1.72
CA ASP A 389 53.18 0.13 -1.71
C ASP A 389 53.70 0.29 -3.15
N ILE A 390 54.08 1.52 -3.49
CA ILE A 390 54.59 1.88 -4.82
C ILE A 390 56.10 1.71 -4.81
N ILE A 391 56.56 0.60 -5.38
CA ILE A 391 57.97 0.23 -5.40
C ILE A 391 58.61 0.85 -6.64
N ALA A 392 59.52 1.81 -6.46
CA ALA A 392 60.36 2.37 -7.51
C ALA A 392 61.75 1.73 -7.44
N THR A 393 62.16 1.05 -8.51
CA THR A 393 63.41 0.28 -8.56
C THR A 393 64.45 1.00 -9.42
N TYR A 394 65.63 1.21 -8.84
CA TYR A 394 66.78 1.90 -9.44
C TYR A 394 68.00 0.99 -9.54
N SER A 395 68.88 1.32 -10.48
CA SER A 395 70.09 0.55 -10.77
C SER A 395 71.27 0.95 -9.89
N LEU A 396 71.97 -0.05 -9.36
CA LEU A 396 73.32 0.06 -8.80
C LEU A 396 74.41 -0.09 -9.87
N GLY A 397 74.03 -0.17 -11.15
CA GLY A 397 74.92 -0.52 -12.24
C GLY A 397 75.35 -1.98 -12.20
N ARG A 398 76.51 -2.26 -12.80
CA ARG A 398 77.11 -3.61 -12.86
C ARG A 398 77.70 -4.00 -11.51
N VAL A 399 77.66 -5.30 -11.20
CA VAL A 399 78.24 -5.84 -9.97
C VAL A 399 79.75 -5.66 -9.99
N TYR A 400 80.31 -5.03 -8.96
CA TYR A 400 81.76 -4.84 -8.79
C TYR A 400 82.26 -5.62 -7.58
N ILE A 401 83.18 -6.57 -7.81
CA ILE A 401 83.75 -7.37 -6.73
C ILE A 401 84.97 -6.64 -6.14
N LYS A 402 84.77 -6.08 -4.93
CA LYS A 402 85.82 -5.44 -4.14
C LYS A 402 86.84 -6.46 -3.63
N ASP A 403 87.97 -5.97 -3.13
CA ASP A 403 88.93 -6.78 -2.39
C ASP A 403 88.29 -7.35 -1.10
N LEU A 404 88.35 -8.67 -0.94
CA LEU A 404 87.85 -9.44 0.20
C LEU A 404 88.99 -9.86 1.15
N LYS A 405 90.26 -9.62 0.79
CA LYS A 405 91.40 -9.99 1.64
C LYS A 405 91.33 -9.34 3.01
N GLY A 406 91.71 -10.09 4.04
CA GLY A 406 91.62 -9.66 5.43
C GLY A 406 90.23 -9.82 6.07
N GLN A 407 89.18 -10.14 5.32
CA GLN A 407 87.89 -10.56 5.91
C GLN A 407 88.01 -11.96 6.54
N THR A 408 87.17 -12.26 7.53
CA THR A 408 87.09 -13.62 8.10
C THR A 408 86.16 -14.51 7.27
N GLU A 409 86.38 -15.83 7.32
CA GLU A 409 85.53 -16.83 6.67
C GLU A 409 84.05 -16.73 7.09
N GLY A 410 83.78 -16.33 8.35
CA GLY A 410 82.44 -16.16 8.87
C GLY A 410 81.71 -14.94 8.28
N ASP A 411 82.42 -13.83 8.09
CA ASP A 411 81.83 -12.58 7.59
C ASP A 411 81.39 -12.70 6.11
N LEU A 412 82.01 -13.58 5.34
CA LEU A 412 81.70 -13.81 3.92
C LEU A 412 80.21 -14.08 3.66
N GLN A 413 79.55 -14.82 4.54
CA GLN A 413 78.11 -15.12 4.40
C GLN A 413 77.27 -13.83 4.45
N GLY A 414 77.54 -12.97 5.43
CA GLY A 414 76.88 -11.68 5.59
C GLY A 414 77.24 -10.72 4.46
N THR A 415 78.52 -10.63 4.08
CA THR A 415 79.00 -9.79 2.99
C THR A 415 78.32 -10.14 1.67
N PHE A 416 78.35 -11.41 1.24
CA PHE A 416 77.77 -11.81 -0.04
C PHE A 416 76.24 -11.61 -0.08
N TYR A 417 75.55 -11.86 1.04
CA TYR A 417 74.11 -11.63 1.12
C TYR A 417 73.74 -10.14 1.10
N ASN A 418 74.38 -9.32 1.94
CA ASN A 418 74.04 -7.90 2.11
C ASN A 418 74.53 -7.03 0.94
N ASP A 419 75.68 -7.35 0.34
CA ASP A 419 76.22 -6.56 -0.76
C ASP A 419 75.78 -7.02 -2.14
N TYR A 420 75.37 -8.27 -2.33
CA TYR A 420 74.98 -8.78 -3.65
C TYR A 420 73.56 -9.37 -3.67
N THR A 421 73.29 -10.44 -2.90
CA THR A 421 72.03 -11.21 -3.01
C THR A 421 70.78 -10.40 -2.69
N SER A 422 70.79 -9.62 -1.60
CA SER A 422 69.68 -8.74 -1.21
C SER A 422 69.39 -7.63 -2.23
N LYS A 423 70.41 -7.25 -3.00
CA LYS A 423 70.39 -6.27 -4.11
C LYS A 423 70.20 -6.92 -5.48
N GLY A 424 69.75 -8.18 -5.52
CA GLY A 424 69.34 -8.88 -6.74
C GLY A 424 70.46 -9.49 -7.59
N ALA A 425 71.72 -9.48 -7.13
CA ALA A 425 72.82 -10.14 -7.80
C ALA A 425 73.08 -11.53 -7.19
N ASN A 426 72.99 -12.59 -7.99
CA ASN A 426 73.20 -13.97 -7.55
C ASN A 426 74.69 -14.33 -7.57
N ILE A 427 75.44 -13.69 -6.66
CA ILE A 427 76.87 -13.92 -6.50
C ILE A 427 77.07 -14.99 -5.43
N THR A 428 77.60 -16.13 -5.83
CA THR A 428 77.93 -17.25 -4.93
C THR A 428 79.43 -17.33 -4.71
N TYR A 429 79.88 -18.03 -3.67
CA TYR A 429 81.31 -18.31 -3.49
C TYR A 429 81.61 -19.78 -3.20
N ARG A 430 82.84 -20.19 -3.48
CA ARG A 430 83.42 -21.49 -3.11
C ARG A 430 84.73 -21.25 -2.36
N VAL A 431 84.87 -21.88 -1.21
CA VAL A 431 86.10 -21.81 -0.40
C VAL A 431 87.14 -22.78 -0.94
N GLN A 432 88.39 -22.31 -1.03
CA GLN A 432 89.56 -23.13 -1.25
C GLN A 432 90.59 -22.82 -0.15
N TYR A 433 90.92 -23.81 0.69
CA TYR A 433 91.94 -23.61 1.71
C TYR A 433 93.35 -23.67 1.11
N VAL A 434 94.23 -22.77 1.55
CA VAL A 434 95.62 -22.65 1.11
C VAL A 434 96.53 -22.34 2.30
N ASN A 435 97.78 -22.79 2.26
CA ASN A 435 98.77 -22.46 3.28
C ASN A 435 99.31 -21.05 3.02
N SER A 436 99.34 -20.22 4.06
CA SER A 436 99.75 -18.81 3.99
C SER A 436 100.32 -18.36 5.34
N SER A 437 101.09 -17.27 5.35
CA SER A 437 101.56 -16.61 6.57
C SER A 437 100.45 -15.93 7.37
N GLU A 438 99.27 -15.75 6.77
CA GLU A 438 98.10 -15.13 7.41
C GLU A 438 97.42 -16.05 8.42
N THR A 439 96.75 -15.46 9.41
CA THR A 439 95.99 -16.19 10.45
C THR A 439 94.95 -17.13 9.82
N LYS A 440 94.81 -18.34 10.38
CA LYS A 440 93.81 -19.33 9.92
C LYS A 440 92.40 -18.74 9.89
N GLY A 441 91.66 -18.98 8.80
CA GLY A 441 90.30 -18.48 8.61
C GLY A 441 90.21 -17.04 8.05
N ILE A 442 91.34 -16.42 7.70
CA ILE A 442 91.38 -15.14 6.98
C ILE A 442 91.42 -15.38 5.47
N VAL A 443 90.70 -14.54 4.71
CA VAL A 443 90.75 -14.52 3.24
C VAL A 443 92.09 -13.96 2.75
N VAL A 444 92.78 -14.75 1.92
CA VAL A 444 94.11 -14.42 1.36
C VAL A 444 94.11 -14.18 -0.14
N GLY A 445 93.04 -14.58 -0.84
CA GLY A 445 92.91 -14.40 -2.29
C GLY A 445 91.48 -14.63 -2.78
N GLN A 446 91.22 -14.24 -4.02
CA GLN A 446 89.93 -14.43 -4.70
C GLN A 446 90.12 -14.53 -6.21
N SER A 447 89.24 -15.25 -6.92
CA SER A 447 89.32 -15.41 -8.37
C SER A 447 89.03 -14.15 -9.18
N SER A 448 88.18 -13.26 -8.64
CA SER A 448 87.75 -12.01 -9.27
C SER A 448 88.02 -10.86 -8.31
N LEU A 449 88.96 -9.99 -8.63
CA LEU A 449 89.44 -8.91 -7.75
C LEU A 449 89.39 -7.57 -8.48
N ASN A 450 88.68 -6.60 -7.91
CA ASN A 450 88.57 -5.23 -8.45
C ASN A 450 88.05 -5.18 -9.90
N GLU A 451 87.11 -6.07 -10.23
CA GLU A 451 86.53 -6.20 -11.57
C GLU A 451 84.99 -6.23 -11.54
N PHE A 452 84.41 -5.92 -12.70
CA PHE A 452 82.97 -6.01 -12.92
C PHE A 452 82.58 -7.41 -13.40
N VAL A 453 81.72 -8.08 -12.65
CA VAL A 453 81.20 -9.43 -12.94
C VAL A 453 79.75 -9.37 -13.44
N PRO A 454 79.23 -10.43 -14.09
CA PRO A 454 77.81 -10.52 -14.43
C PRO A 454 76.91 -10.63 -13.20
N LEU A 455 75.61 -10.39 -13.36
CA LEU A 455 74.60 -10.59 -12.30
C LEU A 455 74.53 -12.01 -11.68
N THR A 456 75.19 -13.01 -12.28
CA THR A 456 75.30 -14.36 -11.72
C THR A 456 76.70 -14.89 -11.97
N CYS A 457 77.45 -15.16 -10.90
CA CYS A 457 78.77 -15.79 -10.97
C CYS A 457 79.12 -16.54 -9.67
N THR A 458 80.20 -17.32 -9.72
CA THR A 458 80.76 -18.01 -8.56
C THR A 458 82.20 -17.54 -8.36
N ILE A 459 82.48 -16.94 -7.20
CA ILE A 459 83.83 -16.48 -6.83
C ILE A 459 84.53 -17.58 -6.05
N ILE A 460 85.75 -17.94 -6.44
CA ILE A 460 86.60 -18.81 -5.60
C ILE A 460 87.30 -17.89 -4.60
N VAL A 461 87.11 -18.15 -3.31
CA VAL A 461 87.72 -17.40 -2.21
C VAL A 461 88.75 -18.30 -1.54
N GLN A 462 90.00 -17.84 -1.49
CA GLN A 462 91.11 -18.56 -0.89
C GLN A 462 91.24 -18.17 0.58
N ILE A 463 91.27 -19.15 1.47
CA ILE A 463 91.28 -18.95 2.93
C ILE A 463 92.52 -19.60 3.53
N SER A 464 93.19 -18.88 4.43
CA SER A 464 94.41 -19.38 5.07
C SER A 464 94.12 -20.57 5.99
N ASN A 465 94.92 -21.63 5.87
CA ASN A 465 95.04 -22.68 6.88
C ASN A 465 95.87 -22.24 8.10
N GLY A 466 96.57 -21.11 8.02
CA GLY A 466 97.68 -20.75 8.89
C GLY A 466 99.02 -21.27 8.35
N HIS A 467 100.09 -20.91 9.05
CA HIS A 467 101.43 -21.42 8.78
C HIS A 467 101.56 -22.86 9.30
N GLU A 468 101.71 -23.83 8.40
CA GLU A 468 102.20 -25.16 8.77
C GLU A 468 103.72 -25.07 8.99
N ASN A 469 104.17 -25.42 10.20
CA ASN A 469 105.60 -25.49 10.58
C ASN A 469 106.23 -26.81 10.17
#